data_AF-A0A3D1JSP1-F1
#
_entry.id   AF-A0A3D1JSP1-F1
#
_cell.length_a   1.000
_cell.length_b   1.000
_cell.length_c   1.000
_cell.angle_alpha   90.00
_cell.angle_beta   90.00
_cell.angle_gamma   90.00
#
_symmetry.space_group_name_H-M   'P 1'
#
loop_
_entity.id
_entity.type
_entity.pdbx_description
1 polymer ?
#
loop_
_entity_poly.entity_id
_entity_poly.type
_entity_poly.pdbx_seq_one_letter_code
_entity_poly.pdbx_strand_id
1 'polypeptide(L)' 'MSFIGLEAYLNAKVLVEGLRRAGKDLTRTRFLQALESLRHFDLGGFEVDYGKGVRQGSRFVDLTIIGKGEKFTR' A
#
# COMPACT_ATOMS: atom_id res chain seq x y z
N MET A 1 5.22 -16.21 -6.53
CA MET A 1 4.31 -15.36 -5.73
C MET A 1 3.17 -14.94 -6.63
N SER A 2 1.92 -15.12 -6.22
CA SER A 2 0.78 -14.56 -6.96
C SER A 2 0.76 -13.04 -6.77
N PHE A 3 0.48 -12.28 -7.82
CA PHE A 3 0.34 -10.82 -7.79
C PHE A 3 -0.65 -10.36 -6.70
N ILE A 4 -1.78 -11.06 -6.60
CA ILE A 4 -2.82 -10.81 -5.60
C ILE A 4 -2.29 -10.99 -4.17
N GLY A 5 -1.42 -11.98 -3.96
CA GLY A 5 -0.83 -12.24 -2.64
C GLY A 5 0.12 -11.12 -2.19
N LEU A 6 0.88 -10.55 -3.11
CA LEU A 6 1.75 -9.41 -2.82
C LEU A 6 0.92 -8.15 -2.52
N GLU A 7 -0.11 -7.87 -3.33
CA GLU A 7 -1.01 -6.73 -3.11
C GLU A 7 -1.70 -6.82 -1.74
N ALA A 8 -2.23 -8.00 -1.38
CA ALA A 8 -2.83 -8.22 -0.08
C ALA A 8 -1.85 -7.99 1.08
N TYR A 9 -0.60 -8.44 0.93
CA TYR A 9 0.44 -8.22 1.93
C TYR A 9 0.79 -6.73 2.10
N LEU A 10 0.97 -6.00 0.99
CA LEU A 10 1.24 -4.56 1.02
C LEU A 10 0.08 -3.80 1.67
N ASN A 11 -1.16 -4.11 1.31
CA ASN A 11 -2.35 -3.51 1.92
C ASN A 11 -2.44 -3.79 3.43
N ALA A 12 -2.11 -5.01 3.87
CA ALA A 12 -2.07 -5.36 5.28
C ALA A 12 -0.98 -4.57 6.04
N LYS A 13 0.20 -4.37 5.44
CA LYS A 13 1.27 -3.54 6.02
C LYS A 13 0.83 -2.09 6.21
N VAL A 14 0.18 -1.51 5.20
CA VAL A 14 -0.38 -0.15 5.27
C VAL A 14 -1.42 -0.04 6.38
N LEU A 15 -2.32 -1.02 6.49
CA LEU A 15 -3.34 -1.08 7.55
C LEU A 15 -2.69 -1.08 8.95
N VAL A 16 -1.74 -1.99 9.18
CA VAL A 16 -1.03 -2.11 10.46
C VAL A 16 -0.29 -0.82 10.81
N GLU A 17 0.35 -0.19 9.83
CA GLU A 17 1.04 1.08 10.04
C GLU A 17 0.06 2.22 10.39
N GLY A 18 -1.08 2.30 9.70
CA GLY A 18 -2.14 3.26 10.01
C GLY A 18 -2.68 3.07 11.44
N LEU A 19 -2.87 1.82 11.88
CA LEU A 19 -3.30 1.50 13.24
C LEU A 19 -2.22 1.90 14.27
N ARG A 20 -0.95 1.61 13.98
CA ARG A 20 0.19 1.98 14.84
C ARG A 20 0.26 3.50 15.05
N ARG A 21 0.08 4.27 13.97
CA ARG A 21 0.09 5.74 14.00
C ARG A 21 -1.15 6.34 14.66
N ALA A 22 -2.31 5.70 14.55
CA ALA A 22 -3.54 6.16 15.20
C ALA A 22 -3.44 6.12 16.74
N GLY A 23 -2.64 5.20 17.28
CA GLY A 23 -2.38 5.08 18.72
C GLY A 23 -3.52 4.38 19.47
N LYS A 24 -3.49 4.47 20.81
CA LYS A 24 -4.38 3.70 21.72
C LYS A 24 -5.85 4.10 21.61
N ASP A 25 -6.15 5.37 21.38
CA ASP A 25 -7.52 5.88 21.29
C ASP A 25 -8.07 5.76 19.86
N LEU A 26 -8.12 4.53 19.36
CA LEU A 26 -8.48 4.26 17.98
C LEU A 26 -9.93 4.67 17.69
N THR A 27 -10.08 5.59 16.74
CA THR A 27 -11.37 5.93 16.13
C THR A 27 -11.22 5.99 14.62
N ARG A 28 -12.32 5.87 13.87
CA ARG A 28 -12.29 5.99 12.41
C ARG A 28 -11.64 7.30 11.94
N THR A 29 -11.96 8.41 12.60
CA THR A 29 -11.40 9.72 12.27
C THR A 29 -9.89 9.77 12.50
N ARG A 30 -9.41 9.26 13.64
CA ARG A 30 -7.96 9.22 13.93
C ARG A 30 -7.22 8.27 13.01
N PHE A 31 -7.83 7.14 12.66
CA PHE A 31 -7.25 6.21 11.69
C PHE A 31 -7.11 6.84 10.30
N LEU A 32 -8.13 7.56 9.84
CA LEU A 32 -8.06 8.30 8.56
C LEU A 32 -6.98 9.39 8.61
N GLN A 33 -6.92 10.17 9.69
CA GLN A 33 -5.85 11.18 9.86
C GLN A 33 -4.46 10.54 9.91
N ALA A 34 -4.31 9.38 10.55
CA ALA A 34 -3.07 8.63 10.59
C ALA A 34 -2.66 8.13 9.21
N LEU A 35 -3.61 7.62 8.41
CA LEU A 35 -3.34 7.26 7.02
C LEU A 35 -2.96 8.49 6.19
N GLU A 36 -3.68 9.61 6.31
CA GLU A 36 -3.37 10.88 5.62
C GLU A 36 -2.01 11.49 6.01
N SER A 37 -1.40 11.01 7.11
CA SER A 37 -0.04 11.38 7.53
C SER A 37 1.06 10.50 6.90
N LEU A 38 0.69 9.43 6.19
CA LEU A 38 1.66 8.60 5.47
C LEU A 38 2.22 9.40 4.29
N ARG A 39 3.48 9.80 4.45
CA ARG A 39 4.32 10.49 3.47
C ARG A 39 5.53 9.60 3.20
N HIS A 40 5.81 9.33 1.92
CA HIS A 40 6.94 8.52 1.48
C HIS A 40 7.12 7.22 2.29
N PHE A 41 6.01 6.50 2.53
CA PHE A 41 6.08 5.26 3.31
C PHE A 41 6.57 4.12 2.42
N ASP A 42 7.85 3.77 2.58
CA ASP A 42 8.50 2.72 1.80
C ASP A 42 8.18 1.31 2.36
N LEU A 43 7.62 0.46 1.49
CA LEU A 43 7.31 -0.94 1.74
C LEU A 43 8.29 -1.90 1.06
N GLY A 44 9.55 -1.49 0.92
CA GLY A 44 10.61 -2.28 0.31
C GLY A 44 10.69 -2.10 -1.21
N GLY A 45 10.70 -0.85 -1.65
CA GLY A 45 10.69 -0.45 -3.07
C GLY A 45 9.30 -0.12 -3.61
N PHE A 46 8.27 -0.17 -2.77
CA PHE A 46 6.92 0.30 -3.08
C PHE A 46 6.55 1.44 -2.15
N GLU A 47 6.51 2.65 -2.67
CA GLU A 47 6.19 3.84 -1.90
C GLU A 47 4.67 4.07 -1.81
N VAL A 48 4.20 4.39 -0.60
CA VAL A 48 2.81 4.76 -0.32
C VAL A 48 2.73 6.17 0.24
N ASP A 49 1.89 6.98 -0.38
CA ASP A 49 1.66 8.38 -0.03
C ASP A 49 0.16 8.70 -0.02
N TYR A 50 -0.38 9.08 1.14
CA TYR A 50 -1.78 9.44 1.30
C TYR A 50 -1.92 10.88 1.76
N GLY A 51 -2.65 11.70 1.02
CA GLY A 51 -2.89 13.10 1.36
C GLY A 51 -4.32 13.34 1.85
N LYS A 52 -4.56 14.51 2.47
CA LYS A 52 -5.92 14.96 2.73
C LYS A 52 -6.70 15.02 1.41
N GLY A 53 -7.74 14.19 1.28
CA GLY A 53 -8.49 14.05 0.03
C GLY A 53 -7.81 13.21 -1.07
N VAL A 54 -6.59 12.73 -0.85
CA VAL A 54 -5.86 11.83 -1.77
C VAL A 54 -5.83 10.43 -1.16
N ARG A 55 -6.72 9.57 -1.65
CA ARG A 55 -6.87 8.17 -1.17
C ARG A 55 -6.23 7.14 -2.08
N GLN A 56 -5.63 7.56 -3.19
CA GLN A 56 -4.80 6.71 -4.03
C GLN A 56 -3.37 6.76 -3.49
N GLY A 57 -2.94 5.68 -2.84
CA GLY A 57 -1.67 5.63 -2.11
C GLY A 57 -0.44 5.42 -2.98
N SER A 58 -0.60 4.84 -4.17
CA SER A 58 0.52 4.59 -5.09
C SER A 58 0.06 4.75 -6.53
N ARG A 59 0.96 5.31 -7.35
CA ARG A 59 0.83 5.41 -8.82
C ARG A 59 1.72 4.40 -9.53
N PHE A 60 2.35 3.49 -8.80
CA PHE A 60 3.22 2.48 -9.35
C PHE A 60 2.43 1.52 -10.25
N VAL A 61 2.96 1.26 -11.44
CA VAL A 61 2.43 0.29 -12.39
C VAL A 61 3.54 -0.70 -12.70
N ASP A 62 3.32 -1.97 -12.39
CA ASP A 62 4.23 -3.05 -12.79
C ASP A 62 3.70 -3.69 -14.08
N LEU A 63 4.52 -3.72 -15.13
CA LEU A 63 4.16 -4.31 -16.41
C LEU A 63 4.64 -5.76 -16.44
N THR A 64 3.71 -6.69 -16.58
CA THR A 64 4.05 -8.12 -16.69
C THR A 64 3.69 -8.62 -18.08
N ILE A 65 4.68 -9.08 -18.84
CA ILE A 65 4.45 -9.68 -20.17
C ILE A 65 4.26 -11.18 -20.01
N ILE A 66 3.13 -11.70 -20.49
CA ILE A 66 2.86 -13.14 -20.56
C ILE A 66 3.27 -13.64 -21.95
N GLY A 67 4.45 -14.26 -22.03
CA GLY A 67 4.95 -14.88 -23.25
C GLY A 67 4.37 -16.27 -23.50
N LYS A 68 4.61 -16.82 -24.69
CA LYS A 68 4.22 -18.20 -25.04
C LYS A 68 4.85 -19.18 -24.04
N GLY A 69 4.02 -20.05 -23.42
CA GLY A 69 4.47 -20.99 -22.39
C GLY A 69 4.43 -20.47 -20.95
N GLU A 70 3.52 -19.54 -20.64
CA GLU A 70 3.26 -19.00 -19.29
C GLU A 70 4.50 -18.35 -18.63
N LYS A 71 5.46 -17.94 -19.46
CA LYS A 71 6.71 -17.36 -18.98
C LYS A 71 6.53 -15.87 -18.74
N PHE A 72 6.58 -15.49 -17.46
CA PHE A 72 6.55 -14.10 -17.03
C PHE A 72 7.92 -13.46 -17.30
N THR A 73 7.93 -12.37 -18.07
CA THR A 73 9.12 -11.51 -18.23
C THR A 73 8.76 -10.12 -17.72
N ARG A 74 9.65 -9.54 -16.89
CA ARG A 74 9.56 -8.17 -16.39
C ARG A 74 10.09 -7.19 -17.42
#